data_AF-A0A9D6IGE9-F1
#
_entry.id   AF-A0A9D6IGE9-F1
#
_cell.length_a   1.000
_cell.length_b   1.000
_cell.length_c   1.000
_cell.angle_alpha   90.00
_cell.angle_beta   90.00
_cell.angle_gamma   90.00
#
_symmetry.space_group_name_H-M   'P 1'
#
loop_
_entity.id
_entity.type
_entity.pdbx_description
1 polymer ?
#
loop_
_entity_poly.entity_id
_entity_poly.type
_entity_poly.pdbx_seq_one_letter_code
_entity_poly.pdbx_strand_id
1 'polypeptide(L)'
;MAMTFNRLRVTDKHGHELEILFRKLMDPLPFGWKAGWHWAVEAYEAGLEQPPIGFCWVYAAGRQMLAARRRYTPAPLVEYVRVCHTYERNGVATALLDAARKRWPNLELTPAATPHGEAFLAAYLAHAEQDGDDGREFVRRFREYEVRY
;
A
#
# COMPACT_ATOMS: atom_id res chain seq x y z
N MET A 1 4.89 -3.09 23.04
CA MET A 1 3.59 -2.62 22.51
C MET A 1 3.05 -3.70 21.59
N ALA A 2 1.89 -4.29 21.88
CA ALA A 2 1.28 -5.29 21.01
C ALA A 2 0.78 -4.60 19.72
N MET A 3 1.32 -4.98 18.56
CA MET A 3 0.75 -4.56 17.28
C MET A 3 -0.54 -5.36 17.06
N THR A 4 -1.69 -4.69 17.12
CA THR A 4 -2.97 -5.31 16.79
C THR A 4 -3.05 -5.50 15.28
N PHE A 5 -2.67 -6.69 14.81
CA PHE A 5 -2.86 -7.09 13.43
C PHE A 5 -4.34 -7.43 13.23
N ASN A 6 -5.02 -6.71 12.34
CA ASN A 6 -6.31 -7.16 11.83
C ASN A 6 -6.02 -8.03 10.61
N ARG A 7 -6.30 -9.33 10.71
CA ARG A 7 -6.22 -10.28 9.60
C ARG A 7 -7.61 -10.50 9.04
N LEU A 8 -7.72 -10.58 7.73
CA LEU A 8 -8.94 -10.94 7.01
C LEU A 8 -8.61 -12.06 6.03
N ARG A 9 -9.31 -13.19 6.13
CA ARG A 9 -9.23 -14.23 5.09
C ARG A 9 -10.23 -13.91 3.99
N VAL A 10 -9.77 -13.98 2.75
CA VAL A 10 -10.60 -13.80 1.55
C VAL A 10 -10.27 -14.89 0.55
N THR A 11 -11.24 -15.24 -0.28
CA THR A 11 -11.03 -16.13 -1.42
C THR A 11 -11.02 -15.27 -2.68
N ASP A 12 -10.01 -15.43 -3.53
CA ASP A 12 -9.98 -14.75 -4.82
C ASP A 12 -10.99 -15.35 -5.82
N LYS A 13 -11.09 -14.76 -7.01
CA LYS A 13 -12.03 -15.21 -8.05
C LYS A 13 -11.73 -16.61 -8.61
N HIS A 14 -10.55 -17.17 -8.32
CA HIS A 14 -10.11 -18.48 -8.77
C HIS A 14 -10.16 -19.53 -7.65
N GLY A 15 -10.61 -19.16 -6.46
CA GLY A 15 -10.72 -20.07 -5.32
C GLY A 15 -9.48 -20.13 -4.44
N HIS A 16 -8.48 -19.27 -4.65
CA HIS A 16 -7.28 -19.25 -3.82
C HIS A 16 -7.57 -18.51 -2.51
N GLU A 17 -7.14 -19.09 -1.38
CA GLU A 17 -7.25 -18.43 -0.09
C GLU A 17 -6.11 -17.43 0.10
N LEU A 18 -6.49 -16.18 0.37
CA LEU A 18 -5.58 -15.09 0.68
C LEU A 18 -5.77 -14.65 2.13
N GLU A 19 -4.65 -14.39 2.81
CA GLU A 19 -4.64 -13.70 4.09
C GLU A 19 -4.29 -12.22 3.87
N ILE A 20 -5.20 -11.33 4.22
CA ILE A 20 -5.02 -9.88 4.13
C ILE A 20 -4.64 -9.33 5.50
N LEU A 21 -3.52 -8.62 5.56
CA LEU A 21 -3.01 -7.98 6.76
C LEU A 21 -3.15 -6.46 6.64
N PHE A 22 -3.71 -5.83 7.68
CA PHE A 22 -3.74 -4.37 7.81
C PHE A 22 -2.69 -3.91 8.82
N ARG A 23 -1.65 -3.24 8.32
CA ARG A 23 -0.56 -2.72 9.14
C ARG A 23 -0.57 -1.19 9.14
N LYS A 24 -0.80 -0.62 10.32
CA LYS A 24 -0.67 0.83 10.51
C LYS A 24 0.81 1.19 10.47
N LEU A 25 1.17 2.14 9.62
CA LEU A 25 2.56 2.51 9.42
C LEU A 25 2.95 3.61 10.41
N MET A 26 4.05 3.35 11.10
CA MET A 26 4.65 4.19 12.13
C MET A 26 6.11 4.45 11.72
N ASP A 27 6.79 5.36 12.41
CA ASP A 27 8.16 5.71 12.09
C ASP A 27 9.12 4.50 12.12
N PRO A 28 10.11 4.46 11.21
CA PRO A 28 10.41 5.46 10.18
C PRO A 28 9.51 5.35 8.94
N LEU A 29 9.17 6.49 8.33
CA LEU A 29 8.32 6.58 7.13
C LEU A 29 9.02 7.27 5.94
N PRO A 30 8.54 7.07 4.70
CA PRO A 30 8.93 7.88 3.55
C PRO A 30 8.71 9.39 3.76
N PHE A 31 9.42 10.22 2.98
CA PHE A 31 9.21 11.67 3.01
C PHE A 31 7.77 12.00 2.59
N GLY A 32 7.18 13.03 3.22
CA GLY A 32 5.78 13.43 3.01
C GLY A 32 4.76 12.55 3.77
N TRP A 33 5.15 11.38 4.23
CA TRP A 33 4.27 10.50 5.00
C TRP A 33 4.20 10.91 6.46
N LYS A 34 3.08 10.60 7.09
CA LYS A 34 2.80 10.94 8.49
C LYS A 34 2.50 9.68 9.29
N ALA A 35 3.16 9.57 10.43
CA ALA A 35 3.01 8.46 11.36
C ALA A 35 1.55 8.28 11.75
N GLY A 36 1.06 7.05 11.57
CA GLY A 36 -0.30 6.67 11.89
C GLY A 36 -1.38 7.19 10.95
N TRP A 37 -1.02 7.80 9.81
CA TRP A 37 -1.97 8.20 8.77
C TRP A 37 -1.98 7.22 7.60
N HIS A 38 -0.92 6.44 7.43
CA HIS A 38 -0.76 5.51 6.33
C HIS A 38 -0.91 4.08 6.81
N TRP A 39 -1.46 3.23 5.95
CA TRP A 39 -1.64 1.81 6.18
C TRP A 39 -1.06 1.03 5.00
N ALA A 40 -0.35 -0.05 5.30
CA ALA A 40 -0.09 -1.11 4.34
C ALA A 40 -1.20 -2.15 4.47
N VAL A 41 -1.85 -2.45 3.35
CA VAL A 41 -2.75 -3.58 3.19
C VAL A 41 -1.99 -4.62 2.38
N GLU A 42 -1.62 -5.72 3.00
CA GLU A 42 -0.72 -6.72 2.43
C GLU A 42 -1.51 -8.00 2.18
N ALA A 43 -1.32 -8.63 1.02
CA ALA A 43 -1.93 -9.90 0.68
C ALA A 43 -0.86 -11.00 0.71
N TYR A 44 -1.17 -12.09 1.39
CA TYR A 44 -0.35 -13.29 1.48
C TYR A 44 -1.14 -14.48 0.95
N GLU A 45 -0.44 -15.45 0.38
CA GLU A 45 -1.02 -16.77 0.15
C GLU A 45 -1.22 -17.46 1.50
N ALA A 46 -2.41 -18.01 1.74
CA ALA A 46 -2.76 -18.55 3.05
C ALA A 46 -1.84 -19.72 3.45
N GLY A 47 -1.32 -19.67 4.68
CA GLY A 47 -0.49 -20.73 5.24
C GLY A 47 0.99 -20.68 4.87
N LEU A 48 1.45 -19.64 4.15
CA LEU A 48 2.85 -19.48 3.78
C LEU A 48 3.52 -18.35 4.58
N GLU A 49 4.70 -18.64 5.14
CA GLU A 49 5.59 -17.63 5.72
C GLU A 49 6.46 -17.02 4.60
N GLN A 50 5.82 -16.30 3.68
CA GLN A 50 6.45 -15.70 2.51
C GLN A 50 6.26 -14.17 2.51
N PRO A 51 7.05 -13.41 1.73
CA PRO A 51 6.75 -12.01 1.47
C PRO A 51 5.34 -11.85 0.87
N PRO A 52 4.70 -10.67 1.04
CA PRO A 52 3.37 -10.45 0.48
C PRO A 52 3.40 -10.54 -1.05
N ILE A 53 2.42 -11.24 -1.62
CA ILE A 53 2.23 -11.39 -3.08
C ILE A 53 1.59 -10.14 -3.71
N GLY A 54 1.15 -9.20 -2.88
CA GLY A 54 0.70 -7.88 -3.29
C GLY A 54 0.51 -6.97 -2.10
N PHE A 55 0.53 -5.67 -2.34
CA PHE A 55 0.25 -4.68 -1.31
C PHE A 55 -0.45 -3.45 -1.88
N CYS A 56 -1.16 -2.76 -0.99
CA CYS A 56 -1.84 -1.50 -1.25
C CYS A 56 -1.49 -0.52 -0.13
N TRP A 57 -1.17 0.71 -0.50
CA TRP A 57 -0.97 1.81 0.44
C TRP A 57 -2.25 2.63 0.54
N VAL A 58 -2.73 2.83 1.77
CA VAL A 58 -3.94 3.58 2.05
C VAL A 58 -3.61 4.75 2.97
N TYR A 59 -3.88 5.94 2.50
CA TYR A 59 -3.92 7.14 3.31
C TYR A 59 -5.27 7.20 4.04
N ALA A 60 -5.25 7.07 5.35
CA ALA A 60 -6.43 7.14 6.21
C ALA A 60 -6.12 7.98 7.47
N ALA A 61 -6.17 9.31 7.31
CA ALA A 61 -6.03 10.22 8.44
C ALA A 61 -7.12 9.93 9.48
N GLY A 62 -6.71 9.45 10.66
CA GLY A 62 -7.65 8.97 11.69
C GLY A 62 -8.63 10.05 12.16
N ARG A 63 -9.81 9.63 12.62
CA ARG A 63 -10.87 10.51 13.19
C ARG A 63 -10.35 11.48 14.26
N GLN A 64 -9.29 11.11 15.00
CA GLN A 64 -8.72 11.92 16.08
C GLN A 64 -8.18 13.29 15.62
N MET A 65 -7.70 13.43 14.38
CA MET A 65 -7.27 14.75 13.88
C MET A 65 -8.43 15.62 13.37
N LEU A 66 -9.56 15.01 13.06
CA LEU A 66 -10.69 15.68 12.43
C LEU A 66 -11.63 16.36 13.42
N ALA A 67 -11.52 16.00 14.70
CA ALA A 67 -12.13 16.76 15.78
C ALA A 67 -11.63 18.21 15.86
N ALA A 68 -10.40 18.49 15.39
CA ALA A 68 -9.81 19.84 15.39
C ALA A 68 -10.27 20.72 14.21
N ARG A 69 -10.77 20.13 13.12
CA ARG A 69 -11.22 20.86 11.92
C ARG A 69 -12.62 20.36 11.52
N ARG A 70 -13.64 20.84 12.24
CA ARG A 70 -15.07 20.44 12.20
C ARG A 70 -15.81 20.49 10.84
N ARG A 71 -15.14 20.55 9.68
CA ARG A 71 -15.82 20.77 8.40
C ARG A 71 -15.55 19.75 7.29
N TYR A 72 -14.53 18.90 7.39
CA TYR A 72 -14.29 17.89 6.35
C TYR A 72 -13.40 16.76 6.85
N THR A 73 -13.93 15.53 6.84
CA THR A 73 -13.13 14.30 6.95
C THR A 73 -12.83 13.84 5.54
N PRO A 74 -11.59 13.97 5.04
CA PRO A 74 -11.25 13.41 3.75
C PRO A 74 -11.47 11.90 3.82
N ALA A 75 -12.10 11.37 2.77
CA ALA A 75 -12.20 9.94 2.56
C ALA A 75 -10.80 9.30 2.62
N PRO A 76 -10.66 8.08 3.18
CA PRO A 76 -9.45 7.30 2.98
C PRO A 76 -9.18 7.12 1.49
N LEU A 77 -7.92 7.17 1.08
CA LEU A 77 -7.50 7.15 -0.32
C LEU A 77 -6.52 6.01 -0.56
N VAL A 78 -6.71 5.27 -1.66
CA VAL A 78 -5.69 4.36 -2.17
C VAL A 78 -4.65 5.17 -2.94
N GLU A 79 -3.43 5.19 -2.44
CA GLU A 79 -2.30 5.91 -3.07
C GLU A 79 -1.57 5.04 -4.08
N TYR A 80 -1.48 3.73 -3.81
CA TYR A 80 -0.71 2.81 -4.63
C TYR A 80 -1.17 1.37 -4.42
N VAL A 81 -1.15 0.57 -5.50
CA VAL A 81 -1.39 -0.87 -5.46
C VAL A 81 -0.35 -1.55 -6.33
N ARG A 82 0.25 -2.62 -5.82
CA ARG A 82 1.16 -3.46 -6.58
C ARG A 82 0.93 -4.92 -6.25
N VAL A 83 1.07 -5.75 -7.29
CA VAL A 83 0.96 -7.21 -7.19
C VAL A 83 2.22 -7.80 -7.80
N CYS A 84 2.71 -8.90 -7.24
CA CYS A 84 3.80 -9.66 -7.83
C CYS A 84 3.39 -10.14 -9.23
N HIS A 85 4.29 -10.06 -10.20
CA HIS A 85 3.98 -10.31 -11.62
C HIS A 85 3.28 -11.67 -11.86
N THR A 86 3.70 -12.72 -11.15
CA THR A 86 3.10 -14.06 -11.22
C THR A 86 1.65 -14.14 -10.74
N TYR A 87 1.14 -13.11 -10.06
CA TYR A 87 -0.21 -13.06 -9.47
C TYR A 87 -1.11 -11.95 -10.04
N GLU A 88 -0.64 -11.13 -10.99
CA GLU A 88 -1.38 -9.96 -11.51
C GLU A 88 -2.76 -10.31 -12.08
N ARG A 89 -2.92 -11.52 -12.63
CA ARG A 89 -4.18 -11.98 -13.24
C ARG A 89 -5.07 -12.79 -12.28
N ASN A 90 -4.59 -13.02 -11.07
CA ASN A 90 -5.29 -13.85 -10.08
C ASN A 90 -6.35 -13.05 -9.30
N GLY A 91 -6.40 -11.72 -9.49
CA GLY A 91 -7.38 -10.88 -8.80
C GLY A 91 -6.92 -10.40 -7.42
N VAL A 92 -5.62 -10.54 -7.10
CA VAL A 92 -5.03 -10.05 -5.84
C VAL A 92 -5.26 -8.55 -5.65
N ALA A 93 -5.09 -7.74 -6.70
CA ALA A 93 -5.35 -6.29 -6.63
C ALA A 93 -6.82 -6.01 -6.24
N THR A 94 -7.77 -6.72 -6.84
CA THR A 94 -9.19 -6.61 -6.51
C THR A 94 -9.45 -7.01 -5.06
N ALA A 95 -8.88 -8.13 -4.61
CA ALA A 95 -9.03 -8.61 -3.23
C ALA A 95 -8.47 -7.61 -2.21
N LEU A 96 -7.32 -6.97 -2.49
CA LEU A 96 -6.75 -5.90 -1.68
C LEU A 96 -7.68 -4.70 -1.58
N LEU A 97 -8.19 -4.21 -2.72
CA LEU A 97 -9.10 -3.06 -2.77
C LEU A 97 -10.43 -3.34 -2.07
N ASP A 98 -10.99 -4.54 -2.24
CA ASP A 98 -12.23 -4.93 -1.59
C ASP A 98 -12.05 -5.09 -0.08
N ALA A 99 -10.93 -5.66 0.36
CA ALA A 99 -10.58 -5.73 1.78
C ALA A 99 -10.41 -4.32 2.37
N ALA A 100 -9.73 -3.42 1.65
CA ALA A 100 -9.60 -2.02 2.05
C ALA A 100 -10.96 -1.31 2.15
N ARG A 101 -11.87 -1.50 1.18
CA ARG A 101 -13.25 -0.96 1.24
C ARG A 101 -14.06 -1.51 2.39
N LYS A 102 -13.92 -2.80 2.73
CA LYS A 102 -14.60 -3.37 3.92
C LYS A 102 -14.15 -2.68 5.20
N ARG A 103 -12.86 -2.33 5.30
CA ARG A 103 -12.33 -1.59 6.45
C ARG A 103 -12.69 -0.10 6.43
N TRP A 104 -12.70 0.50 5.24
CA TRP A 104 -13.01 1.90 5.00
C TRP A 104 -14.12 2.02 3.94
N PRO A 105 -15.41 2.00 4.34
CA PRO A 105 -16.52 1.95 3.39
C PRO A 105 -16.60 3.14 2.42
N ASN A 106 -16.02 4.28 2.79
CA ASN A 106 -15.91 5.47 1.95
C ASN A 106 -14.53 5.61 1.31
N LEU A 107 -13.79 4.51 1.10
CA LEU A 107 -12.49 4.51 0.43
C LEU A 107 -12.63 5.01 -1.01
N GLU A 108 -11.89 6.07 -1.32
CA GLU A 108 -11.76 6.61 -2.66
C GLU A 108 -10.51 6.04 -3.35
N LEU A 109 -10.61 5.85 -4.66
CA LEU A 109 -9.48 5.49 -5.50
C LEU A 109 -8.94 6.77 -6.12
N THR A 110 -7.64 7.00 -6.01
CA THR A 110 -7.01 8.04 -6.81
C THR A 110 -7.03 7.62 -8.29
N PRO A 111 -7.20 8.57 -9.22
CA PRO A 111 -7.08 8.26 -10.64
C PRO A 111 -5.71 7.63 -10.94
N ALA A 112 -5.68 6.68 -11.87
CA ALA A 112 -4.47 5.94 -12.22
C ALA A 112 -3.37 6.93 -12.65
N ALA A 113 -2.24 6.86 -11.96
CA ALA A 113 -0.96 7.54 -12.18
C ALA A 113 -1.03 9.00 -12.64
N THR A 114 -0.62 9.90 -11.75
CA THR A 114 -0.04 11.16 -12.22
C THR A 114 1.25 10.86 -12.98
N PRO A 115 1.71 11.73 -13.91
CA PRO A 115 3.00 11.55 -14.58
C PRO A 115 4.17 11.33 -13.61
N HIS A 116 4.07 11.82 -12.37
CA HIS A 116 5.06 11.59 -11.32
C HIS A 116 4.98 10.16 -10.74
N GLY A 117 3.77 9.62 -10.56
CA GLY A 117 3.59 8.21 -10.16
C GLY A 117 4.06 7.24 -11.25
N GLU A 118 3.86 7.59 -12.51
CA GLU A 118 4.42 6.89 -13.67
C GLU A 118 5.96 6.95 -13.69
N ALA A 119 6.54 8.13 -13.48
CA ALA A 119 7.99 8.30 -13.43
C ALA A 119 8.63 7.53 -12.25
N PHE A 120 8.00 7.57 -11.08
CA PHE A 120 8.44 6.81 -9.91
C PHE A 120 8.37 5.30 -10.16
N LEU A 121 7.26 4.82 -10.74
CA LEU A 121 7.07 3.42 -11.07
C LEU A 121 8.09 2.95 -12.13
N ALA A 122 8.31 3.74 -13.18
CA ALA A 122 9.27 3.45 -14.23
C ALA A 122 10.71 3.38 -13.69
N ALA A 123 11.10 4.35 -12.85
CA ALA A 123 12.42 4.35 -12.22
C ALA A 123 12.61 3.15 -11.28
N TYR A 124 11.58 2.79 -10.52
CA TYR A 124 11.61 1.64 -9.63
C TYR A 124 11.77 0.32 -10.41
N LEU A 125 11.00 0.13 -11.48
CA LEU A 125 11.03 -1.10 -12.28
C LEU A 125 12.36 -1.27 -13.02
N ALA A 126 12.92 -0.18 -13.57
CA ALA A 126 14.23 -0.19 -14.23
C ALA A 126 15.36 -0.60 -13.27
N HIS A 127 15.23 -0.28 -11.97
CA HIS A 127 16.23 -0.62 -10.96
C HIS A 127 16.08 -2.05 -10.43
N ALA A 128 14.85 -2.56 -10.30
CA ALA A 128 14.57 -3.91 -9.83
C ALA A 128 15.10 -5.01 -10.77
N GLU A 129 15.20 -4.73 -12.08
CA GLU A 129 15.77 -5.65 -13.06
C GLU A 129 17.31 -5.77 -12.99
N GLN A 130 18.01 -4.79 -12.40
CA GLN A 130 19.46 -4.72 -12.46
C GLN A 130 20.18 -5.40 -11.30
N ASP A 131 19.61 -5.40 -10.08
CA ASP A 131 20.42 -5.70 -8.88
C ASP A 131 19.87 -6.80 -7.95
N GLY A 132 18.70 -7.40 -8.22
CA GLY A 132 18.08 -8.35 -7.28
C GLY A 132 17.79 -7.73 -5.91
N ASP A 133 17.65 -6.41 -5.87
CA ASP A 133 17.61 -5.57 -4.68
C ASP A 133 16.17 -5.41 -4.14
N ASP A 134 16.01 -5.32 -2.81
CA ASP A 134 14.71 -5.31 -2.13
C ASP A 134 13.97 -3.95 -2.21
N GLY A 135 14.52 -3.02 -2.99
CA GLY A 135 13.96 -1.69 -3.26
C GLY A 135 14.33 -0.63 -2.22
N ARG A 136 15.06 -0.96 -1.15
CA ARG A 136 15.47 0.03 -0.13
C ARG A 136 16.57 0.96 -0.62
N GLU A 137 17.56 0.45 -1.35
CA GLU A 137 18.67 1.24 -1.92
C GLU A 137 18.13 2.22 -2.99
N PHE A 138 17.18 1.77 -3.80
CA PHE A 138 16.48 2.59 -4.79
C PHE A 138 15.76 3.79 -4.15
N VAL A 139 14.95 3.54 -3.11
CA VAL A 139 14.26 4.62 -2.38
C VAL A 139 15.26 5.61 -1.76
N ARG A 140 16.44 5.15 -1.35
CA ARG A 140 17.52 6.03 -0.86
C ARG A 140 18.09 6.91 -1.98
N ARG A 141 18.38 6.36 -3.16
CA ARG A 141 18.96 7.10 -4.30
C ARG A 141 17.97 8.06 -4.97
N PHE A 142 16.71 7.65 -5.11
CA PHE A 142 15.68 8.52 -5.68
C PHE A 142 15.48 9.80 -4.85
N ARG A 143 15.60 9.70 -3.51
CA ARG A 143 15.62 10.86 -2.61
C ARG A 143 16.76 11.84 -2.86
N GLU A 144 17.91 11.39 -3.38
CA GLU A 144 19.03 12.28 -3.68
C GLU A 144 18.80 13.08 -4.99
N TYR A 145 17.96 12.56 -5.89
CA TYR A 145 17.60 13.22 -7.16
C TYR A 145 16.54 14.31 -7.01
N GLU A 146 15.54 14.13 -6.13
CA GLU A 146 14.48 15.14 -5.90
C GLU A 146 14.99 16.42 -5.20
N VAL A 147 16.10 16.37 -4.47
CA VAL A 147 16.62 17.53 -3.72
C VAL A 147 17.38 18.54 -4.63
N ARG A 148 17.61 18.19 -5.90
CA ARG A 148 18.38 19.03 -6.84
C ARG A 148 17.54 19.89 -7.79
N TYR A 149 16.23 19.98 -7.60
CA TYR A 149 15.33 20.83 -8.38
C TYR A 149 14.50 21.76 -7.47
#